data_AF-A0AAV1P6H5-F1
#
_entry.id   AF-A0AAV1P6H5-F1
#
_cell.length_a   1.000
_cell.length_b   1.000
_cell.length_c   1.000
_cell.angle_alpha   90.00
_cell.angle_beta   90.00
_cell.angle_gamma   90.00
#
_symmetry.space_group_name_H-M   'P 1'
#
loop_
_entity.id
_entity.type
_entity.pdbx_description
1 polymer ?
#
loop_
_entity_poly.entity_id
_entity_poly.type
_entity_poly.pdbx_seq_one_letter_code
_entity_poly.pdbx_strand_id
1 'polypeptide(L)'
;MASFVIKPTHLRCVVRTGRLISEYRTRKTLFSERSYSTEGDSRIPKIYTKTGDKGFSSTFTGERRPKEDHIFKALGNTDELSSAIGLAREFCLDKGHTFTYQLDKIQCVLQDVGSNIATPQSSARESHIKRTKFAVQPIADLESWIDTFTEELPPLTNFILPVCLVLSNSSKSMFSLPYIGLMS
;
A
#
# COMPACT_ATOMS: atom_id res chain seq x y z
N MET A 1 -0.86 -37.55 -43.81
CA MET A 1 -1.97 -36.63 -43.52
C MET A 1 -1.48 -35.63 -42.49
N ALA A 2 -0.92 -34.52 -42.99
CA ALA A 2 -0.36 -33.44 -42.20
C ALA A 2 -1.38 -32.30 -42.18
N SER A 3 -1.74 -31.82 -40.99
CA SER A 3 -2.68 -30.72 -40.82
C SER A 3 -1.91 -29.51 -40.27
N PHE A 4 -1.65 -28.56 -41.16
CA PHE A 4 -1.25 -27.20 -40.82
C PHE A 4 -1.98 -26.25 -41.76
N VAL A 5 -2.98 -25.52 -41.26
CA VAL A 5 -3.64 -24.41 -41.98
C VAL A 5 -4.04 -23.30 -40.99
N ILE A 6 -3.18 -22.27 -40.92
CA ILE A 6 -3.41 -20.82 -41.12
C ILE A 6 -4.65 -20.13 -40.48
N LYS A 7 -4.39 -19.04 -39.71
CA LYS A 7 -5.32 -18.01 -39.17
C LYS A 7 -5.99 -17.16 -40.27
N PRO A 8 -7.11 -16.46 -39.97
CA PRO A 8 -7.02 -15.00 -40.05
C PRO A 8 -7.86 -14.19 -39.04
N THR A 9 -7.42 -12.96 -38.89
CA THR A 9 -7.89 -11.77 -38.16
C THR A 9 -9.21 -11.15 -38.65
N HIS A 10 -9.87 -10.42 -37.74
CA HIS A 10 -10.60 -9.13 -37.86
C HIS A 10 -12.01 -9.17 -37.25
N LEU A 11 -12.32 -8.22 -36.35
CA LEU A 11 -13.44 -7.26 -36.50
C LEU A 11 -13.55 -6.31 -35.28
N ARG A 12 -13.20 -5.03 -35.54
CA ARG A 12 -13.70 -3.73 -34.99
C ARG A 12 -13.54 -3.46 -33.47
N CYS A 13 -12.92 -2.39 -32.96
CA CYS A 13 -12.64 -0.99 -33.36
C CYS A 13 -13.85 -0.05 -33.47
N VAL A 14 -13.88 0.94 -32.55
CA VAL A 14 -14.61 2.24 -32.49
C VAL A 14 -16.12 2.14 -32.14
N VAL A 15 -16.67 2.76 -31.08
CA VAL A 15 -16.82 4.21 -30.75
C VAL A 15 -16.93 4.37 -29.21
N ARG A 16 -16.01 5.04 -28.52
CA ARG A 16 -15.93 6.49 -28.19
C ARG A 16 -17.03 7.03 -27.25
N THR A 17 -16.62 7.24 -25.99
CA THR A 17 -16.91 8.39 -25.11
C THR A 17 -18.35 8.88 -24.97
N GLY A 18 -18.93 8.64 -23.79
CA GLY A 18 -20.09 9.40 -23.33
C GLY A 18 -20.76 8.86 -22.06
N ARG A 19 -20.05 8.80 -20.92
CA ARG A 19 -20.61 8.95 -19.55
C ARG A 19 -19.59 8.79 -18.42
N LEU A 20 -18.40 9.37 -18.58
CA LEU A 20 -17.70 9.87 -17.39
C LEU A 20 -18.58 11.00 -16.81
N ILE A 21 -18.82 11.00 -15.50
CA ILE A 21 -19.69 11.91 -14.69
C ILE A 21 -21.05 11.32 -14.22
N SER A 22 -21.44 10.07 -14.54
CA SER A 22 -22.69 9.47 -14.01
C SER A 22 -22.54 8.42 -12.90
N GLU A 23 -21.36 7.86 -12.67
CA GLU A 23 -21.22 6.69 -11.76
C GLU A 23 -20.77 7.03 -10.33
N TYR A 24 -20.29 8.26 -10.08
CA TYR A 24 -19.96 8.72 -8.73
C TYR A 24 -21.18 9.15 -7.89
N ARG A 25 -22.40 9.15 -8.47
CA ARG A 25 -23.63 9.63 -7.80
C ARG A 25 -24.61 8.52 -7.38
N THR A 26 -24.29 7.24 -7.58
CA THR A 26 -25.24 6.12 -7.34
C THR A 26 -24.73 5.00 -6.42
N ARG A 27 -23.63 5.21 -5.66
CA ARG A 27 -23.28 4.37 -4.50
C ARG A 27 -23.61 5.01 -3.14
N LYS A 28 -24.53 5.97 -3.12
CA LYS A 28 -25.40 6.21 -1.95
C LYS A 28 -26.71 5.50 -2.26
N THR A 29 -27.23 4.74 -1.30
CA THR A 29 -28.48 3.93 -1.33
C THR A 29 -28.40 2.54 -1.95
N LEU A 30 -27.51 1.69 -1.45
CA LEU A 30 -27.88 0.30 -1.13
C LEU A 30 -27.31 -0.06 0.25
N PHE A 31 -27.74 0.72 1.25
CA PHE A 31 -27.81 0.21 2.61
C PHE A 31 -28.97 -0.78 2.58
N SER A 32 -28.65 -2.05 2.33
CA SER A 32 -29.60 -3.13 2.58
C SER A 32 -29.96 -3.03 4.05
N GLU A 33 -31.21 -2.67 4.35
CA GLU A 33 -31.82 -2.96 5.65
C GLU A 33 -31.84 -4.48 5.79
N ARG A 34 -30.70 -5.05 6.19
CA ARG A 34 -30.62 -6.43 6.63
C ARG A 34 -31.19 -6.41 8.04
N SER A 35 -32.50 -6.60 8.12
CA SER A 35 -33.21 -6.94 9.34
C SER A 35 -32.55 -8.19 9.93
N TYR A 36 -31.70 -8.00 10.95
CA TYR A 36 -31.17 -9.10 11.74
C TYR A 36 -32.28 -9.56 12.68
N SER A 37 -32.97 -10.62 12.27
CA SER A 37 -33.81 -11.42 13.15
C SER A 37 -32.95 -11.90 14.32
N THR A 38 -33.38 -11.60 15.54
CA THR A 38 -32.78 -12.04 16.78
C THR A 38 -32.87 -13.55 16.92
N GLU A 39 -31.73 -14.24 16.90
CA GLU A 39 -31.47 -15.44 17.69
C GLU A 39 -29.97 -15.76 17.65
N GLY A 40 -29.29 -15.61 18.81
CA GLY A 40 -27.85 -15.77 18.97
C GLY A 40 -27.12 -14.41 19.05
N ASP A 41 -26.88 -13.94 20.27
CA ASP A 41 -26.19 -12.68 20.58
C ASP A 41 -24.69 -12.77 20.21
N SER A 42 -24.41 -12.70 18.91
CA SER A 42 -23.08 -12.47 18.35
C SER A 42 -22.78 -10.98 18.46
N ARG A 43 -22.54 -10.51 19.70
CA ARG A 43 -22.14 -9.12 19.96
C ARG A 43 -20.91 -8.81 19.13
N ILE A 44 -21.06 -7.96 18.12
CA ILE A 44 -19.92 -7.36 17.42
C ILE A 44 -19.12 -6.61 18.49
N PRO A 45 -17.85 -6.98 18.74
CA PRO A 45 -17.06 -6.32 19.76
C PRO A 45 -16.93 -4.84 19.41
N LYS A 46 -17.12 -3.97 20.40
CA LYS A 46 -16.92 -2.53 20.22
C LYS A 46 -15.45 -2.29 19.86
N ILE A 47 -15.23 -1.48 18.82
CA ILE A 47 -13.87 -1.15 18.34
C ILE A 47 -13.07 -0.39 19.42
N TYR A 48 -13.73 0.41 20.26
CA TYR A 48 -13.09 1.14 21.35
C TYR A 48 -13.27 0.44 22.71
N THR A 49 -12.18 0.32 23.45
CA THR A 49 -12.16 -0.30 24.79
C THR A 49 -11.93 0.70 25.94
N LYS A 50 -11.58 1.96 25.62
CA LYS A 50 -11.24 3.04 26.57
C LYS A 50 -10.05 2.74 27.50
N THR A 51 -9.35 1.63 27.31
CA THR A 51 -8.19 1.24 28.15
C THR A 51 -6.98 2.14 27.93
N GLY A 52 -6.97 2.91 26.83
CA GLY A 52 -5.90 3.82 26.43
C GLY A 52 -6.08 5.28 26.84
N ASP A 53 -7.18 5.63 27.52
CA ASP A 53 -7.55 7.02 27.83
C ASP A 53 -6.59 7.68 28.83
N LYS A 54 -5.92 6.87 29.67
CA LYS A 54 -4.91 7.32 30.64
C LYS A 54 -3.52 7.53 30.03
N GLY A 55 -3.38 7.47 28.71
CA GLY A 55 -2.09 7.64 28.03
C GLY A 55 -1.19 6.40 28.01
N PHE A 56 -1.71 5.22 28.34
CA PHE A 56 -0.97 3.94 28.32
C PHE A 56 -1.56 2.98 27.31
N SER A 57 -0.71 2.20 26.63
CA SER A 57 -1.12 1.12 25.74
C SER A 57 -0.34 -0.16 26.06
N SER A 58 -0.78 -1.29 25.50
CA SER A 58 -0.13 -2.59 25.68
C SER A 58 0.67 -2.97 24.43
N THR A 59 1.86 -3.52 24.61
CA THR A 59 2.64 -4.19 23.56
C THR A 59 2.05 -5.57 23.25
N PHE A 60 2.53 -6.24 22.21
CA PHE A 60 2.12 -7.61 21.87
C PHE A 60 2.47 -8.63 22.96
N THR A 61 3.48 -8.33 23.79
CA THR A 61 3.88 -9.16 24.93
C THR A 61 2.94 -9.01 26.14
N GLY A 62 2.01 -8.05 26.10
CA GLY A 62 1.09 -7.72 27.20
C GLY A 62 1.64 -6.65 28.16
N GLU A 63 2.87 -6.20 27.96
CA GLU A 63 3.50 -5.15 28.76
C GLU A 63 2.79 -3.80 28.53
N ARG A 64 2.45 -3.08 29.60
CA ARG A 64 1.86 -1.74 29.50
C ARG A 64 2.93 -0.66 29.55
N ARG A 65 2.93 0.19 28.53
CA ARG A 65 3.89 1.29 28.35
C ARG A 65 3.15 2.60 28.06
N PRO A 66 3.75 3.76 28.38
CA PRO A 66 3.17 5.06 27.99
C PRO A 66 3.13 5.18 26.46
N LYS A 67 2.14 5.87 25.90
CA LYS A 67 1.98 6.05 24.44
C LYS A 67 3.13 6.82 23.79
N GLU A 68 3.86 7.62 24.57
CA GLU A 68 5.05 8.36 24.13
C GLU A 68 6.31 7.49 24.02
N ASP A 69 6.24 6.20 24.40
CA ASP A 69 7.35 5.28 24.28
C ASP A 69 7.76 5.11 22.80
N HIS A 70 9.07 5.09 22.54
CA HIS A 70 9.67 4.90 21.21
C HIS A 70 9.08 3.71 20.43
N ILE A 71 8.65 2.64 21.12
CA ILE A 71 8.00 1.49 20.49
C ILE A 71 6.70 1.91 19.79
N PHE A 72 5.83 2.66 20.47
CA PHE A 72 4.56 3.11 19.87
C PHE A 72 4.77 4.18 18.82
N LYS A 73 5.79 5.03 18.97
CA LYS A 73 6.19 5.96 17.92
C LYS A 73 6.62 5.23 16.65
N ALA A 74 7.44 4.19 16.78
CA ALA A 74 7.85 3.36 15.65
C ALA A 74 6.64 2.66 15.00
N LEU A 75 5.72 2.08 15.79
CA LEU A 75 4.48 1.49 15.28
C LEU A 75 3.61 2.49 14.53
N GLY A 76 3.42 3.68 15.09
CA GLY A 76 2.63 4.75 14.46
C GLY A 76 3.22 5.17 13.12
N ASN A 77 4.53 5.38 13.06
CA ASN A 77 5.21 5.74 11.81
C ASN A 77 5.09 4.63 10.74
N THR A 78 5.19 3.36 11.15
CA THR A 78 5.01 2.22 10.23
C THR A 78 3.57 2.15 9.71
N ASP A 79 2.58 2.40 10.56
CA ASP A 79 1.15 2.41 10.17
C ASP A 79 0.81 3.60 9.25
N GLU A 80 1.40 4.77 9.52
CA GLU A 80 1.28 5.95 8.66
C GLU A 80 1.89 5.68 7.27
N LEU A 81 3.07 5.09 7.21
CA LEU A 81 3.71 4.68 5.95
C LEU A 81 2.85 3.68 5.17
N SER A 82 2.31 2.66 5.84
CA SER A 82 1.42 1.67 5.22
C SER A 82 0.17 2.32 4.64
N SER A 83 -0.42 3.29 5.37
CA SER A 83 -1.59 4.06 4.91
C SER A 83 -1.27 4.93 3.69
N ALA A 84 -0.11 5.61 3.69
CA ALA A 84 0.34 6.41 2.56
C ALA A 84 0.61 5.56 1.31
N ILE A 85 1.18 4.36 1.46
CA ILE A 85 1.36 3.39 0.37
C ILE A 85 0.02 2.93 -0.17
N GLY A 86 -0.96 2.65 0.71
CA GLY A 86 -2.31 2.27 0.30
C GLY A 86 -2.97 3.35 -0.56
N LEU A 87 -2.85 4.62 -0.15
CA LEU A 87 -3.34 5.74 -0.95
C LEU A 87 -2.62 5.84 -2.31
N ALA A 88 -1.29 5.71 -2.34
CA ALA A 88 -0.51 5.74 -3.57
C ALA A 88 -0.91 4.59 -4.51
N ARG A 89 -1.17 3.39 -3.96
CA ARG A 89 -1.61 2.22 -4.72
C ARG A 89 -2.94 2.44 -5.43
N GLU A 90 -3.92 3.08 -4.79
CA GLU A 90 -5.20 3.40 -5.43
C GLU A 90 -5.02 4.32 -6.65
N PHE A 91 -4.19 5.36 -6.53
CA PHE A 91 -3.85 6.21 -7.68
C PHE A 91 -3.13 5.44 -8.80
N CYS A 92 -2.34 4.43 -8.46
CA CYS A 92 -1.64 3.61 -9.44
C CYS A 92 -2.58 2.62 -10.14
N LEU A 93 -3.57 2.07 -9.42
CA LEU A 93 -4.59 1.19 -9.97
C LEU A 93 -5.47 1.92 -10.98
N ASP A 94 -5.92 3.13 -10.66
CA ASP A 94 -6.73 3.98 -11.56
C ASP A 94 -6.01 4.24 -12.90
N LYS A 95 -4.68 4.17 -12.91
CA LYS A 95 -3.84 4.43 -14.08
C LYS A 95 -3.35 3.17 -14.79
N GLY A 96 -3.68 1.99 -14.27
CA GLY A 96 -3.30 0.70 -14.83
C GLY A 96 -1.82 0.38 -14.71
N HIS A 97 -1.14 0.89 -13.68
CA HIS A 97 0.26 0.56 -13.45
C HIS A 97 0.45 -0.89 -12.96
N THR A 98 1.46 -1.57 -13.51
CA THR A 98 1.75 -2.98 -13.25
C THR A 98 2.39 -3.24 -11.88
N PHE A 99 2.98 -2.22 -11.24
CA PHE A 99 3.70 -2.37 -9.98
C PHE A 99 2.82 -2.31 -8.72
N THR A 100 1.49 -2.31 -8.88
CA THR A 100 0.53 -2.26 -7.77
C THR A 100 0.58 -3.52 -6.89
N TYR A 101 1.04 -4.65 -7.43
CA TYR A 101 1.31 -5.87 -6.67
C TYR A 101 2.49 -5.71 -5.71
N GLN A 102 3.57 -5.04 -6.14
CA GLN A 102 4.72 -4.76 -5.27
C GLN A 102 4.30 -3.90 -4.07
N LEU A 103 3.43 -2.89 -4.28
CA LEU A 103 2.89 -2.06 -3.21
C LEU A 103 2.08 -2.87 -2.18
N ASP A 104 1.25 -3.81 -2.66
CA ASP A 104 0.48 -4.71 -1.79
C ASP A 104 1.39 -5.63 -0.96
N LYS A 105 2.42 -6.21 -1.60
CA LYS A 105 3.47 -6.97 -0.90
C LYS A 105 4.15 -6.13 0.17
N ILE A 106 4.49 -4.88 -0.12
CA ILE A 106 5.15 -3.98 0.84
C ILE A 106 4.23 -3.71 2.04
N GLN A 107 2.93 -3.49 1.83
CA GLN A 107 1.99 -3.31 2.95
C GLN A 107 1.91 -4.55 3.85
N CYS A 108 1.91 -5.75 3.26
CA CYS A 108 1.97 -7.01 4.03
C CYS A 108 3.25 -7.09 4.87
N VAL A 109 4.39 -6.77 4.27
CA VAL A 109 5.68 -6.76 4.97
C VAL A 109 5.71 -5.72 6.10
N LEU A 110 5.13 -4.53 5.89
CA LEU A 110 5.03 -3.51 6.94
C LEU A 110 4.18 -3.97 8.12
N GLN A 111 3.16 -4.80 7.89
CA GLN A 111 2.37 -5.40 8.97
C GLN A 111 3.20 -6.41 9.80
N ASP A 112 4.05 -7.20 9.13
CA ASP A 112 5.00 -8.11 9.80
C ASP A 112 6.05 -7.32 10.60
N VAL A 113 6.58 -6.23 10.03
CA VAL A 113 7.49 -5.30 10.71
C VAL A 113 6.81 -4.71 11.95
N GLY A 114 5.56 -4.25 11.83
CA GLY A 114 4.78 -3.75 12.96
C GLY A 114 4.62 -4.80 14.06
N SER A 115 4.36 -6.05 13.69
CA SER A 115 4.27 -7.16 14.66
C SER A 115 5.60 -7.41 15.39
N ASN A 116 6.73 -7.26 14.69
CA ASN A 116 8.06 -7.37 15.29
C ASN A 116 8.36 -6.20 16.25
N ILE A 117 8.11 -4.96 15.83
CA ILE A 117 8.29 -3.76 16.66
C ILE A 117 7.43 -3.83 17.92
N ALA A 118 6.18 -4.30 17.80
CA ALA A 118 5.27 -4.48 18.93
C ALA A 118 5.72 -5.56 19.92
N THR A 119 6.77 -6.34 19.61
CA THR A 119 7.29 -7.46 20.40
C THR A 119 8.72 -7.18 20.86
N PRO A 120 8.92 -6.26 21.82
CA PRO A 120 10.26 -5.97 22.35
C PRO A 120 10.91 -7.20 22.97
N GLN A 121 12.16 -7.48 22.58
CA GLN A 121 12.89 -8.69 23.01
C GLN A 121 13.09 -8.77 24.53
N SER A 122 13.18 -7.61 25.21
CA SER A 122 13.36 -7.52 26.66
C SER A 122 12.16 -8.06 27.46
N SER A 123 10.95 -8.05 26.91
CA SER A 123 9.74 -8.58 27.55
C SER A 123 9.10 -9.75 26.79
N ALA A 124 9.74 -10.21 25.71
CA ALA A 124 9.23 -11.28 24.87
C ALA A 124 9.58 -12.67 25.44
N ARG A 125 8.58 -13.57 25.43
CA ARG A 125 8.80 -15.00 25.63
C ARG A 125 9.32 -15.63 24.34
N GLU A 126 9.97 -16.78 24.46
CA GLU A 126 10.51 -17.50 23.30
C GLU A 126 9.42 -17.80 22.23
N SER A 127 8.18 -18.05 22.65
CA SER A 127 7.03 -18.23 21.76
C SER A 127 6.67 -16.96 20.98
N HIS A 128 6.82 -15.78 21.57
CA HIS A 128 6.55 -14.50 20.91
C HIS A 128 7.64 -14.24 19.86
N ILE A 129 8.91 -14.42 20.23
CA ILE A 129 10.05 -14.25 19.33
C ILE A 129 9.96 -15.19 18.13
N LYS A 130 9.56 -16.45 18.32
CA LYS A 130 9.35 -17.41 17.23
C LYS A 130 8.25 -16.97 16.26
N ARG A 131 7.18 -16.33 16.75
CA ARG A 131 6.05 -15.88 15.94
C ARG A 131 6.36 -14.61 15.16
N THR A 132 7.24 -13.76 15.67
CA THR A 132 7.54 -12.45 15.08
C THR A 132 8.87 -12.43 14.35
N LYS A 133 9.42 -13.59 13.97
CA LYS A 133 10.65 -13.65 13.18
C LYS A 133 10.46 -12.95 11.84
N PHE A 134 11.43 -12.12 11.47
CA PHE A 134 11.43 -11.42 10.19
C PHE A 134 12.38 -12.13 9.21
N ALA A 135 11.89 -12.43 8.01
CA ALA A 135 12.69 -13.07 6.97
C ALA A 135 13.57 -12.05 6.25
N VAL A 136 14.68 -12.51 5.66
CA VAL A 136 15.58 -11.66 4.85
C VAL A 136 15.07 -11.47 3.41
N GLN A 137 14.18 -12.36 2.95
CA GLN A 137 13.65 -12.37 1.58
C GLN A 137 13.05 -11.02 1.11
N PRO A 138 12.28 -10.27 1.92
CA PRO A 138 11.75 -8.98 1.49
C PRO A 138 12.82 -7.95 1.12
N ILE A 139 14.02 -8.04 1.70
CA ILE A 139 15.15 -7.15 1.38
C ILE A 139 15.65 -7.45 -0.03
N ALA A 140 15.88 -8.73 -0.34
CA ALA A 140 16.32 -9.17 -1.66
C ALA A 140 15.27 -8.86 -2.75
N ASP A 141 13.98 -9.02 -2.44
CA ASP A 141 12.88 -8.63 -3.35
C ASP A 141 12.93 -7.13 -3.67
N LEU A 142 13.16 -6.27 -2.65
CA LEU A 142 13.27 -4.81 -2.84
C LEU A 142 14.49 -4.43 -3.67
N GLU A 143 15.66 -5.01 -3.40
CA GLU A 143 16.89 -4.78 -4.16
C GLU A 143 16.69 -5.12 -5.64
N SER A 144 16.10 -6.28 -5.93
CA SER A 144 15.79 -6.69 -7.31
C SER A 144 14.82 -5.74 -8.02
N TRP A 145 13.81 -5.22 -7.32
CA TRP A 145 12.89 -4.23 -7.90
C TRP A 145 13.56 -2.88 -8.14
N ILE A 146 14.43 -2.43 -7.24
CA ILE A 146 15.21 -1.21 -7.41
C ILE A 146 16.09 -1.32 -8.66
N ASP A 147 16.79 -2.43 -8.84
CA ASP A 147 17.62 -2.66 -10.02
C ASP A 147 16.79 -2.62 -11.31
N THR A 148 15.65 -3.33 -11.32
CA THR A 148 14.73 -3.37 -12.47
C THR A 148 14.22 -1.97 -12.85
N PHE A 149 13.80 -1.16 -11.86
CA PHE A 149 13.31 0.18 -12.14
C PHE A 149 14.43 1.16 -12.51
N THR A 150 15.64 0.94 -12.01
CA THR A 150 16.81 1.78 -12.34
C THR A 150 17.24 1.56 -13.79
N GLU A 151 17.18 0.32 -14.30
CA GLU A 151 17.51 0.01 -15.70
C GLU A 151 16.59 0.70 -16.72
N GLU A 152 15.35 1.00 -16.34
CA GLU A 152 14.40 1.72 -17.20
C GLU A 152 14.64 3.25 -17.22
N LEU A 153 15.48 3.78 -16.33
CA LEU A 153 15.69 5.21 -16.15
C LEU A 153 16.98 5.69 -16.82
N PRO A 154 16.99 6.93 -17.37
CA PRO A 154 18.22 7.54 -17.85
C PRO A 154 19.18 7.84 -16.68
N PRO A 155 20.49 7.94 -16.93
CA PRO A 155 21.47 8.23 -15.90
C PRO A 155 21.15 9.56 -15.21
N LEU A 156 21.16 9.55 -13.87
CA LEU A 156 20.84 10.71 -13.05
C LEU A 156 22.00 11.73 -13.10
N THR A 157 21.76 12.92 -13.64
CA THR A 157 22.78 13.98 -13.71
C THR A 157 22.61 15.05 -12.62
N ASN A 158 21.41 15.23 -12.09
CA ASN A 158 21.05 16.26 -11.11
C ASN A 158 20.06 15.70 -10.08
N PHE A 159 19.96 16.34 -8.91
CA PHE A 159 18.93 16.01 -7.92
C PHE A 159 17.53 16.27 -8.46
N ILE A 160 16.62 15.32 -8.25
CA ILE A 160 15.20 15.46 -8.58
C ILE A 160 14.48 16.10 -7.39
N LEU A 161 13.77 17.19 -7.63
CA LEU A 161 12.90 17.79 -6.63
C LEU A 161 11.62 16.94 -6.51
N PRO A 162 11.21 16.53 -5.30
CA PRO A 162 9.99 15.78 -5.10
C PRO A 162 8.79 16.72 -5.31
N VAL A 163 8.40 16.90 -6.56
CA VAL A 163 7.17 17.58 -6.93
C VAL A 163 6.04 16.55 -6.95
N CYS A 164 4.91 16.89 -6.33
CA CYS A 164 3.71 16.07 -6.40
C CYS A 164 3.13 16.20 -7.82
N LEU A 165 3.67 15.41 -8.75
CA LEU A 165 2.98 15.17 -9.99
C LEU A 165 2.10 13.94 -9.78
N VAL A 166 0.79 14.13 -9.93
CA VAL A 166 -0.21 13.06 -9.91
C VAL A 166 0.07 12.14 -11.09
N LEU A 167 1.03 11.21 -10.96
CA LEU A 167 1.58 10.25 -11.93
C LEU A 167 0.86 10.24 -13.29
N SER A 168 0.89 11.29 -14.11
CA SER A 168 0.07 11.26 -15.33
C SER A 168 0.70 10.26 -16.27
N ASN A 169 -0.12 9.44 -16.94
CA ASN A 169 0.26 8.47 -17.97
C ASN A 169 0.83 9.20 -19.21
N SER A 170 1.93 9.91 -19.03
CA SER A 170 2.59 10.69 -20.07
C SER A 170 3.91 10.01 -20.35
N SER A 171 3.84 9.04 -21.25
CA SER A 171 4.96 8.32 -21.83
C SER A 171 6.14 9.26 -22.10
N LYS A 172 7.29 8.96 -21.49
CA LYS A 172 8.65 9.26 -21.96
C LYS A 172 9.05 10.72 -22.25
N SER A 173 8.21 11.75 -22.06
CA SER A 173 8.55 13.13 -22.46
C SER A 173 8.80 14.12 -21.32
N MET A 174 8.91 13.67 -20.07
CA MET A 174 8.89 14.59 -18.91
C MET A 174 10.25 14.85 -18.26
N PHE A 175 11.34 14.36 -18.87
CA PHE A 175 12.71 14.71 -18.47
C PHE A 175 13.29 15.88 -19.28
N SER A 176 12.48 16.56 -20.10
CA SER A 176 12.86 17.82 -20.76
C SER A 176 12.15 19.01 -20.10
N LEU A 177 12.40 19.25 -18.81
CA LEU A 177 12.19 20.58 -18.25
C LEU A 177 13.46 21.40 -18.53
N PRO A 178 13.35 22.61 -19.12
CA PRO A 178 14.52 23.40 -19.42
C PRO A 178 15.20 23.78 -18.11
N TYR A 179 16.53 23.68 -18.10
CA TYR A 179 17.42 24.29 -17.13
C TYR A 179 16.95 25.74 -16.86
N ILE A 180 16.26 25.97 -15.73
CA ILE A 180 16.21 27.29 -15.14
C ILE A 180 17.54 27.42 -14.39
N GLY A 181 18.52 27.97 -15.11
CA GLY A 181 19.75 28.43 -14.50
C GLY A 181 19.44 29.55 -13.52
N LEU A 182 19.44 29.22 -12.23
CA LEU A 182 19.73 30.22 -11.20
C LEU A 182 21.25 30.38 -11.14
N MET A 183 21.77 31.24 -12.02
CA MET A 183 23.00 31.99 -11.74
C MET A 183 22.64 33.19 -10.87
N SER A 184 23.48 33.42 -9.86
CA SER A 184 23.53 34.52 -8.86
C SER A 184 23.04 34.11 -7.47
#